data_AF-A0A7W0GQK5-F1
#
_entry.id   AF-A0A7W0GQK5-F1
#
_cell.length_a   1.000
_cell.length_b   1.000
_cell.length_c   1.000
_cell.angle_alpha   90.00
_cell.angle_beta   90.00
_cell.angle_gamma   90.00
#
_symmetry.space_group_name_H-M   'P 1'
#
loop_
_entity.id
_entity.type
_entity.pdbx_description
1 polymer ?
#
loop_
_entity_poly.entity_id
_entity_poly.type
_entity_poly.pdbx_seq_one_letter_code
_entity_poly.pdbx_strand_id
1 'polypeptide(L)'
;MSNPFPISDDELIDVIPPKRTRWRGWVIAAAVLLFIVLSRSLAIYVSALWFGSLGYSAVYWYIFKLKAALFLIFLLLTIGILRGAFWGLERTFASYAFAPRTIMLNNQPVEFSPARFIRPLAWVVAVVFGLFYGFAMKGNWQDFALYFNQSTTTQTDPIFQKPLGFYLFSLPVYDEISSWLLTLTFIVLCASVVFSLLTIPQRVLKSARSLSSGSAFAAISCALAVFLLAVACQTYLSRFPYLWTDHQTFSGVT
;
A
#
# COMPACT_ATOMS: atom_id res chain seq x y z
N MET A 1 -23.53 -17.64 -70.91
CA MET A 1 -23.91 -16.62 -69.89
C MET A 1 -24.43 -17.37 -68.69
N SER A 2 -23.58 -17.56 -67.67
CA SER A 2 -23.88 -18.34 -66.46
C SER A 2 -24.51 -17.42 -65.40
N ASN A 3 -25.75 -17.71 -65.01
CA ASN A 3 -26.40 -17.06 -63.86
C ASN A 3 -25.73 -17.50 -62.56
N PRO A 4 -25.33 -16.58 -61.66
CA PRO A 4 -24.82 -16.94 -60.36
C PRO A 4 -25.98 -17.35 -59.45
N PHE A 5 -25.71 -18.33 -58.59
CA PHE A 5 -26.66 -18.93 -57.65
C PHE A 5 -27.35 -17.86 -56.78
N PRO A 6 -28.69 -17.92 -56.60
CA PRO A 6 -29.39 -17.05 -55.67
C PRO A 6 -29.06 -17.51 -54.24
N ILE A 7 -28.22 -16.75 -53.55
CA ILE A 7 -28.03 -16.92 -52.10
C ILE A 7 -29.31 -16.41 -51.45
N SER A 8 -30.12 -17.32 -50.91
CA SER A 8 -31.27 -16.97 -50.07
C SER A 8 -30.76 -16.30 -48.80
N ASP A 9 -31.26 -15.09 -48.51
CA ASP A 9 -30.94 -14.32 -47.28
C ASP A 9 -31.29 -15.07 -45.97
N ASP A 10 -31.94 -16.23 -46.06
CA ASP A 10 -32.30 -17.10 -44.95
C ASP A 10 -31.13 -17.95 -44.40
N GLU A 11 -29.95 -17.95 -45.05
CA GLU A 11 -28.76 -18.70 -44.61
C GLU A 11 -27.65 -17.80 -44.01
N LEU A 12 -28.03 -16.65 -43.44
CA LEU A 12 -27.16 -15.94 -42.49
C LEU A 12 -27.31 -16.60 -41.12
N ILE A 13 -26.46 -17.59 -40.83
CA ILE A 13 -26.28 -18.11 -39.47
C ILE A 13 -25.66 -16.99 -38.62
N ASP A 14 -26.52 -16.20 -37.98
CA ASP A 14 -26.13 -15.24 -36.96
C ASP A 14 -25.58 -15.99 -35.74
N VAL A 15 -24.27 -16.22 -35.74
CA VAL A 15 -23.53 -16.73 -34.58
C VAL A 15 -23.44 -15.60 -33.56
N ILE A 16 -24.53 -15.37 -32.83
CA ILE A 16 -24.53 -14.49 -31.67
C ILE A 16 -23.59 -15.14 -30.64
N PRO A 17 -22.47 -14.50 -30.24
CA PRO A 17 -21.59 -15.10 -29.25
C PRO A 17 -22.41 -15.35 -27.97
N PRO A 18 -22.35 -16.57 -27.39
CA PRO A 18 -23.17 -16.89 -26.22
C PRO A 18 -22.87 -15.87 -25.14
N LYS A 19 -23.91 -15.21 -24.63
CA LYS A 19 -23.84 -14.21 -23.57
C LYS A 19 -23.28 -14.90 -22.32
N ARG A 20 -21.95 -14.95 -22.20
CA ARG A 20 -21.20 -15.72 -21.21
C ARG A 20 -21.74 -15.33 -19.84
N THR A 21 -22.49 -16.24 -19.26
CA THR A 21 -23.37 -15.96 -18.13
C THR A 21 -22.55 -15.59 -16.90
N ARG A 22 -22.43 -14.29 -16.63
CA ARG A 22 -21.72 -13.75 -15.46
C ARG A 22 -22.19 -14.40 -14.14
N TRP A 23 -23.43 -14.89 -14.07
CA TRP A 23 -24.00 -15.54 -12.88
C TRP A 23 -23.24 -16.80 -12.45
N ARG A 24 -22.75 -17.64 -13.37
CA ARG A 24 -21.95 -18.82 -13.02
C ARG A 24 -20.65 -18.44 -12.32
N GLY A 25 -20.02 -17.34 -12.75
CA GLY A 25 -18.83 -16.79 -12.10
C GLY A 25 -19.11 -16.30 -10.68
N TRP A 26 -20.24 -15.62 -10.46
CA TRP A 26 -20.67 -15.20 -9.12
C TRP A 26 -21.01 -16.38 -8.21
N VAL A 27 -21.64 -17.44 -8.74
CA VAL A 27 -21.92 -18.66 -7.96
C VAL A 27 -20.62 -19.36 -7.54
N ILE A 28 -19.66 -19.49 -8.45
CA ILE A 28 -18.35 -20.08 -8.12
C ILE A 28 -17.62 -19.20 -7.11
N ALA A 29 -17.59 -17.88 -7.29
CA ALA A 29 -16.96 -16.96 -6.35
C ALA A 29 -17.60 -17.01 -4.96
N ALA A 30 -18.93 -17.07 -4.89
CA ALA A 30 -19.67 -17.20 -3.63
C ALA A 30 -19.37 -18.55 -2.95
N ALA A 31 -19.32 -19.65 -3.69
CA ALA A 31 -18.98 -20.97 -3.16
C ALA A 31 -17.54 -21.02 -2.63
N VAL A 32 -16.57 -20.43 -3.35
CA VAL A 32 -15.18 -20.31 -2.91
C VAL A 32 -15.07 -19.45 -1.66
N LEU A 33 -15.75 -18.31 -1.63
CA LEU A 33 -15.79 -17.43 -0.45
C LEU A 33 -16.37 -18.15 0.77
N LEU A 34 -17.50 -18.84 0.59
CA LEU A 34 -18.14 -19.62 1.64
C LEU A 34 -17.21 -20.71 2.19
N PHE A 35 -16.53 -21.44 1.30
CA PHE A 35 -15.56 -22.46 1.70
C PHE A 35 -14.40 -21.88 2.51
N ILE A 36 -13.84 -20.74 2.07
CA ILE A 36 -12.77 -20.05 2.80
C ILE A 36 -13.25 -19.60 4.18
N VAL A 37 -14.43 -18.97 4.26
CA VAL A 37 -15.00 -18.51 5.53
C VAL A 37 -15.23 -19.68 6.49
N LEU A 38 -15.85 -20.77 6.00
CA LEU A 38 -16.12 -21.94 6.82
C LEU A 38 -14.84 -22.60 7.33
N SER A 39 -13.85 -22.79 6.44
CA SER A 39 -12.54 -23.34 6.78
C SER A 39 -11.83 -22.49 7.85
N ARG A 40 -11.83 -21.16 7.67
CA ARG A 40 -11.23 -20.22 8.63
C ARG A 40 -11.95 -20.24 9.98
N SER A 41 -13.28 -20.24 9.98
CA SER A 41 -14.08 -20.29 11.21
C SER A 41 -13.84 -21.59 11.99
N LEU A 42 -13.73 -22.72 11.29
CA LEU A 42 -13.43 -24.01 11.94
C LEU A 42 -12.05 -24.01 12.59
N ALA A 43 -11.03 -23.48 11.90
CA ALA A 43 -9.68 -23.36 12.46
C ALA A 43 -9.65 -22.47 13.72
N ILE A 44 -10.40 -21.37 13.71
CA ILE A 44 -10.56 -20.48 14.88
C ILE A 44 -11.24 -21.23 16.03
N TYR A 45 -12.33 -21.95 15.76
CA TYR A 45 -13.08 -22.70 16.77
C TYR A 45 -12.24 -23.80 17.43
N VAL A 46 -11.53 -24.61 16.63
CA VAL A 46 -10.64 -25.66 17.13
C VAL A 46 -9.52 -25.08 17.98
N SER A 47 -8.91 -23.98 17.53
CA SER A 47 -7.87 -23.29 18.30
C SER A 47 -8.42 -22.76 19.63
N ALA A 48 -9.60 -22.13 19.61
CA ALA A 48 -10.23 -21.60 20.82
C ALA A 48 -10.56 -22.70 21.84
N LEU A 49 -11.10 -23.84 21.39
CA LEU A 49 -11.35 -25.01 22.24
C LEU A 49 -10.05 -25.57 22.84
N TRP A 50 -9.00 -25.69 22.03
CA TRP A 50 -7.70 -26.18 22.50
C TRP A 50 -7.12 -25.27 23.59
N PHE A 51 -7.08 -23.95 23.35
CA PHE A 51 -6.65 -22.98 24.36
C PHE A 51 -7.57 -22.99 25.60
N GLY A 52 -8.87 -23.22 25.42
CA GLY A 52 -9.83 -23.40 26.51
C GLY A 52 -9.53 -24.63 27.37
N SER A 53 -9.21 -25.76 26.74
CA SER A 53 -8.88 -27.02 27.44
C SER A 53 -7.62 -26.92 28.30
N LEU A 54 -6.70 -26.02 27.94
CA LEU A 54 -5.47 -25.74 28.69
C LEU A 54 -5.65 -24.62 29.74
N GLY A 55 -6.83 -24.02 29.86
CA GLY A 55 -7.08 -22.89 30.75
C GLY A 55 -6.57 -21.53 30.24
N TYR A 56 -6.01 -21.46 29.04
CA TYR A 56 -5.45 -20.24 28.43
C TYR A 56 -6.41 -19.52 27.47
N SER A 57 -7.73 -19.65 27.66
CA SER A 57 -8.74 -19.02 26.80
C SER A 57 -8.57 -17.50 26.70
N ALA A 58 -8.19 -16.83 27.80
CA ALA A 58 -7.98 -15.37 27.81
C ALA A 58 -6.84 -14.95 26.87
N VAL A 59 -5.75 -15.72 26.82
CA VAL A 59 -4.58 -15.45 25.97
C VAL A 59 -4.95 -15.56 24.49
N TYR A 60 -5.74 -16.58 24.12
CA TYR A 60 -6.21 -16.74 22.75
C TYR A 60 -7.00 -15.52 22.26
N TRP A 61 -7.98 -15.07 23.05
CA TRP A 61 -8.79 -13.91 22.70
C TRP A 61 -7.99 -12.61 22.70
N TYR A 62 -6.97 -12.49 23.56
CA TYR A 62 -6.03 -11.38 23.51
C TYR A 62 -5.26 -11.35 22.18
N ILE A 63 -4.64 -12.47 21.79
CA ILE A 63 -3.90 -12.59 20.52
C ILE A 63 -4.81 -12.31 19.32
N PHE A 64 -6.03 -12.86 19.33
CA PHE A 64 -6.99 -12.67 18.25
C PHE A 64 -7.39 -11.20 18.10
N LYS A 65 -7.74 -10.53 19.21
CA LYS A 65 -8.10 -9.11 19.22
C LYS A 65 -6.92 -8.24 18.79
N LEU A 66 -5.71 -8.52 19.27
CA LEU A 66 -4.51 -7.78 18.90
C LEU A 66 -4.22 -7.89 17.40
N LYS A 67 -4.26 -9.11 16.84
CA LYS A 67 -4.10 -9.34 15.39
C LYS A 67 -5.16 -8.60 14.56
N ALA A 68 -6.41 -8.62 15.00
CA ALA A 68 -7.50 -7.93 14.33
C ALA A 68 -7.33 -6.41 14.42
N ALA A 69 -6.94 -5.90 15.59
CA ALA A 69 -6.68 -4.47 15.83
C ALA A 69 -5.52 -3.96 14.97
N LEU A 70 -4.37 -4.65 14.97
CA LEU A 70 -3.22 -4.29 14.14
C LEU A 70 -3.58 -4.27 12.66
N PHE A 71 -4.28 -5.30 12.18
CA PHE A 71 -4.75 -5.34 10.79
C PHE A 71 -5.61 -4.11 10.46
N LEU A 72 -6.64 -3.83 11.27
CA LEU A 72 -7.57 -2.73 11.01
C LEU A 72 -6.91 -1.36 11.13
N ILE A 73 -6.09 -1.14 12.16
CA ILE A 73 -5.40 0.13 12.41
C ILE A 73 -4.46 0.44 11.25
N PHE A 74 -3.55 -0.47 10.89
CA PHE A 74 -2.58 -0.22 9.83
C PHE A 74 -3.21 -0.16 8.44
N LEU A 75 -4.29 -0.92 8.20
CA LEU A 75 -5.08 -0.81 6.97
C LEU A 75 -5.69 0.58 6.84
N LEU A 76 -6.39 1.05 7.88
CA LEU A 76 -7.07 2.35 7.86
C LEU A 76 -6.08 3.51 7.84
N LEU A 77 -5.00 3.43 8.62
CA LEU A 77 -3.94 4.44 8.63
C LEU A 77 -3.26 4.54 7.26
N THR A 78 -2.88 3.42 6.65
CA THR A 78 -2.23 3.42 5.34
C THR A 78 -3.15 4.00 4.27
N ILE A 79 -4.41 3.56 4.23
CA ILE A 79 -5.41 4.10 3.28
C ILE A 79 -5.62 5.59 3.53
N GLY A 80 -5.79 6.00 4.78
CA GLY A 80 -6.00 7.40 5.16
C GLY A 80 -4.84 8.31 4.77
N ILE A 81 -3.60 7.90 5.07
CA ILE A 81 -2.38 8.64 4.75
C ILE A 81 -2.19 8.76 3.24
N LEU A 82 -2.24 7.64 2.50
CA LEU A 82 -2.06 7.66 1.05
C LEU A 82 -3.18 8.44 0.36
N ARG A 83 -4.44 8.22 0.77
CA ARG A 83 -5.57 8.94 0.18
C ARG A 83 -5.49 10.43 0.47
N GLY A 84 -5.13 10.82 1.69
CA GLY A 84 -4.92 12.21 2.08
C GLY A 84 -3.81 12.86 1.25
N ALA A 85 -2.67 12.18 1.09
CA ALA A 85 -1.56 12.66 0.27
C ALA A 85 -1.94 12.79 -1.20
N PHE A 86 -2.56 11.76 -1.79
CA PHE A 86 -3.03 11.81 -3.18
C PHE A 86 -4.10 12.88 -3.39
N TRP A 87 -5.01 13.08 -2.45
CA TRP A 87 -6.00 14.14 -2.52
C TRP A 87 -5.36 15.54 -2.45
N GLY A 88 -4.33 15.72 -1.61
CA GLY A 88 -3.53 16.94 -1.57
C GLY A 88 -2.86 17.22 -2.92
N LEU A 89 -2.22 16.21 -3.52
CA LEU A 89 -1.60 16.30 -4.85
C LEU A 89 -2.65 16.58 -5.94
N GLU A 90 -3.78 15.87 -5.93
CA GLU A 90 -4.88 16.10 -6.87
C GLU A 90 -5.38 17.55 -6.80
N ARG A 91 -5.44 18.16 -5.60
CA ARG A 91 -5.85 19.56 -5.44
C ARG A 91 -4.80 20.55 -5.91
N THR A 92 -3.52 20.34 -5.60
CA THR A 92 -2.44 21.25 -6.04
C THR A 92 -2.25 21.22 -7.55
N PHE A 93 -2.49 20.07 -8.18
CA PHE A 93 -2.30 19.85 -9.62
C PHE A 93 -3.60 19.86 -10.43
N ALA A 94 -4.75 20.08 -9.81
CA ALA A 94 -6.07 19.97 -10.44
C ALA A 94 -6.20 20.78 -11.73
N SER A 95 -5.70 22.02 -11.71
CA SER A 95 -5.83 22.98 -12.81
C SER A 95 -4.96 22.66 -14.03
N TYR A 96 -3.90 21.87 -13.87
CA TYR A 96 -2.90 21.64 -14.91
C TYR A 96 -2.81 20.17 -15.36
N ALA A 97 -3.00 19.20 -14.44
CA ALA A 97 -2.86 17.77 -14.74
C ALA A 97 -4.12 17.14 -15.37
N PHE A 98 -5.30 17.76 -15.17
CA PHE A 98 -6.58 17.21 -15.61
C PHE A 98 -7.23 17.97 -16.78
N ALA A 99 -6.52 18.94 -17.37
CA ALA A 99 -6.97 19.60 -18.60
C ALA A 99 -7.08 18.55 -19.73
N PRO A 100 -8.18 18.51 -20.50
CA PRO A 100 -8.34 17.59 -21.62
C PRO A 100 -7.18 17.76 -22.61
N ARG A 101 -6.42 16.69 -22.85
CA ARG A 101 -5.35 16.69 -23.87
C ARG A 101 -5.90 16.02 -25.12
N THR A 102 -6.05 16.78 -26.19
CA THR A 102 -6.29 16.25 -27.53
C THR A 102 -4.94 15.83 -28.12
N ILE A 103 -4.63 14.53 -28.05
CA ILE A 103 -3.48 13.98 -28.76
C ILE A 103 -4.01 13.52 -30.12
N MET A 104 -3.43 14.03 -31.20
CA MET A 104 -3.78 13.58 -32.55
C MET A 104 -3.05 12.26 -32.82
N LEU A 105 -3.74 11.15 -32.58
CA LEU A 105 -3.31 9.82 -33.02
C LEU A 105 -4.06 9.51 -34.32
N ASN A 106 -3.33 9.31 -35.42
CA ASN A 106 -3.90 8.88 -36.70
C ASN A 106 -5.03 9.80 -37.24
N ASN A 107 -4.85 11.12 -37.16
CA ASN A 107 -5.80 12.13 -37.66
C ASN A 107 -7.21 12.12 -37.00
N GLN A 108 -7.37 11.43 -35.87
CA GLN A 108 -8.55 11.53 -35.02
C GLN A 108 -8.20 12.18 -33.67
N PRO A 109 -8.95 13.19 -33.22
CA PRO A 109 -8.76 13.77 -31.90
C PRO A 109 -9.24 12.76 -30.85
N VAL A 110 -8.30 12.04 -30.22
CA VAL A 110 -8.62 11.22 -29.04
C VAL A 110 -8.39 12.08 -27.81
N GLU A 111 -9.48 12.42 -27.12
CA GLU A 111 -9.44 13.12 -25.83
C GLU A 111 -9.01 12.14 -24.74
N PHE A 112 -7.74 12.17 -24.36
CA PHE A 112 -7.29 11.48 -23.16
C PHE A 112 -7.48 12.42 -21.96
N SER A 113 -8.34 12.01 -21.03
CA SER A 113 -8.44 12.64 -19.70
C SER A 113 -7.69 11.78 -18.69
N PRO A 114 -6.43 12.14 -18.31
CA PRO A 114 -5.67 11.42 -17.29
C PRO A 114 -6.43 11.27 -15.96
N ALA A 115 -7.35 12.21 -15.67
CA ALA A 115 -8.18 12.24 -14.47
C ALA A 115 -9.00 10.97 -14.27
N ARG A 116 -9.49 10.36 -15.36
CA ARG A 116 -10.37 9.18 -15.31
C ARG A 116 -9.64 7.92 -14.85
N PHE A 117 -8.34 7.84 -15.06
CA PHE A 117 -7.52 6.68 -14.66
C PHE A 117 -6.77 6.91 -13.34
N ILE A 118 -6.31 8.14 -13.08
CA ILE A 118 -5.49 8.44 -11.90
C ILE A 118 -6.30 8.31 -10.60
N ARG A 119 -7.56 8.77 -10.56
CA ARG A 119 -8.40 8.66 -9.36
C ARG A 119 -8.71 7.22 -8.92
N PRO A 120 -9.19 6.32 -9.79
CA PRO A 120 -9.40 4.94 -9.39
C PRO A 120 -8.07 4.24 -9.09
N LEU A 121 -7.00 4.54 -9.84
CA LEU A 121 -5.69 3.97 -9.57
C LEU A 121 -5.16 4.37 -8.19
N ALA A 122 -5.31 5.63 -7.79
CA ALA A 122 -4.92 6.13 -6.47
C ALA A 122 -5.64 5.37 -5.34
N TRP A 123 -6.94 5.09 -5.52
CA TRP A 123 -7.71 4.25 -4.60
C TRP A 123 -7.22 2.80 -4.56
N VAL A 124 -6.99 2.20 -5.73
CA VAL A 124 -6.47 0.83 -5.83
C VAL A 124 -5.12 0.73 -5.14
N VAL A 125 -4.20 1.65 -5.40
CA VAL A 125 -2.88 1.69 -4.74
C VAL A 125 -3.03 1.83 -3.23
N ALA A 126 -3.85 2.76 -2.73
CA ALA A 126 -4.07 2.94 -1.30
C ALA A 126 -4.63 1.67 -0.63
N VAL A 127 -5.62 1.01 -1.26
CA VAL A 127 -6.22 -0.22 -0.72
C VAL A 127 -5.26 -1.39 -0.77
N VAL A 128 -4.50 -1.56 -1.87
CA VAL A 128 -3.53 -2.65 -2.01
C VAL A 128 -2.42 -2.53 -0.98
N PHE A 129 -1.81 -1.35 -0.84
CA PHE A 129 -0.79 -1.12 0.18
C PHE A 129 -1.36 -1.17 1.60
N GLY A 130 -2.60 -0.72 1.82
CA GLY A 130 -3.27 -0.85 3.10
C GLY A 130 -3.54 -2.31 3.50
N LEU A 131 -3.94 -3.16 2.56
CA LEU A 131 -4.06 -4.60 2.79
C LEU A 131 -2.69 -5.23 3.05
N PHE A 132 -1.69 -4.90 2.24
CA PHE A 132 -0.32 -5.42 2.40
C PHE A 132 0.21 -5.13 3.81
N TYR A 133 0.19 -3.86 4.24
CA TYR A 133 0.65 -3.48 5.58
C TYR A 133 -0.24 -3.97 6.70
N GLY A 134 -1.56 -4.02 6.50
CA GLY A 134 -2.47 -4.64 7.46
C GLY A 134 -2.11 -6.11 7.72
N PHE A 135 -1.80 -6.88 6.66
CA PHE A 135 -1.37 -8.27 6.80
C PHE A 135 0.04 -8.41 7.36
N ALA A 136 0.99 -7.56 6.95
CA ALA A 136 2.36 -7.56 7.46
C ALA A 136 2.40 -7.29 8.97
N MET A 137 1.76 -6.22 9.43
CA MET A 137 1.73 -5.83 10.85
C MET A 137 0.97 -6.82 11.72
N LYS A 138 -0.10 -7.43 11.18
CA LYS A 138 -0.77 -8.58 11.82
C LYS A 138 0.16 -9.80 11.94
N GLY A 139 1.06 -10.01 10.97
CA GLY A 139 2.06 -11.07 10.98
C GLY A 139 3.04 -10.92 12.14
N ASN A 140 3.47 -9.68 12.38
CA ASN A 140 4.44 -9.30 13.42
C ASN A 140 3.78 -8.98 14.77
N TRP A 141 2.63 -9.60 15.07
CA TRP A 141 1.85 -9.32 16.29
C TRP A 141 2.63 -9.60 17.58
N GLN A 142 3.62 -10.50 17.56
CA GLN A 142 4.44 -10.84 18.72
C GLN A 142 5.22 -9.62 19.20
N ASP A 143 5.81 -8.86 18.29
CA ASP A 143 6.63 -7.68 18.62
C ASP A 143 5.76 -6.60 19.27
N PHE A 144 4.56 -6.36 18.72
CA PHE A 144 3.58 -5.47 19.33
C PHE A 144 3.06 -5.99 20.68
N ALA A 145 2.85 -7.29 20.83
CA ALA A 145 2.41 -7.88 22.10
C ALA A 145 3.47 -7.67 23.19
N LEU A 146 4.74 -7.88 22.86
CA LEU A 146 5.88 -7.61 23.73
C LEU A 146 5.98 -6.12 24.04
N TYR A 147 5.79 -5.25 23.04
CA TYR A 147 5.81 -3.80 23.21
C TYR A 147 4.74 -3.28 24.17
N PHE A 148 3.53 -3.86 24.17
CA PHE A 148 2.47 -3.45 25.09
C PHE A 148 2.60 -4.06 26.48
N ASN A 149 3.26 -5.21 26.61
CA ASN A 149 3.41 -5.93 27.88
C ASN A 149 4.87 -5.99 28.34
N GLN A 150 5.61 -4.89 28.15
CA GLN A 150 7.03 -4.83 28.49
C GLN A 150 7.24 -5.00 29.99
N SER A 151 8.24 -5.80 30.35
CA SER A 151 8.75 -5.85 31.72
C SER A 151 9.77 -4.75 31.95
N THR A 152 9.70 -4.10 33.11
CA THR A 152 10.75 -3.17 33.54
C THR A 152 12.08 -3.90 33.69
N THR A 153 13.13 -3.37 33.07
CA THR A 153 14.49 -3.93 33.17
C THR A 153 15.40 -2.94 33.86
N THR A 154 16.17 -3.41 34.85
CA THR A 154 17.08 -2.57 35.65
C THR A 154 18.44 -2.39 34.98
N GLN A 155 18.84 -3.32 34.11
CA GLN A 155 20.14 -3.26 33.43
C GLN A 155 20.10 -2.34 32.22
N THR A 156 21.08 -1.45 32.12
CA THR A 156 21.25 -0.48 31.04
C THR A 156 22.56 -0.72 30.28
N ASP A 157 22.51 -0.53 28.98
CA ASP A 157 23.67 -0.59 28.09
C ASP A 157 24.67 0.56 28.40
N PRO A 158 25.98 0.29 28.50
CA PRO A 158 27.00 1.32 28.78
C PRO A 158 27.17 2.38 27.68
N ILE A 159 26.86 2.08 26.41
CA ILE A 159 27.10 2.95 25.26
C ILE A 159 25.96 3.95 25.07
N PHE A 160 24.73 3.45 24.86
CA PHE A 160 23.58 4.33 24.60
C PHE A 160 22.75 4.62 25.85
N GLN A 161 23.11 4.03 27.00
CA GLN A 161 22.42 4.23 28.29
C GLN A 161 20.91 3.91 28.16
N LYS A 162 20.58 2.92 27.33
CA LYS A 162 19.21 2.42 27.14
C LYS A 162 19.01 1.13 27.93
N PRO A 163 17.83 0.94 28.55
CA PRO A 163 17.53 -0.30 29.26
C PRO A 163 17.45 -1.47 28.27
N LEU A 164 17.78 -2.69 28.70
CA LEU A 164 17.73 -3.86 27.83
C LEU A 164 16.33 -4.09 27.22
N GLY A 165 15.27 -3.78 27.96
CA GLY A 165 13.88 -3.84 27.46
C GLY A 165 13.61 -2.95 26.23
N PHE A 166 14.37 -1.87 26.05
CA PHE A 166 14.29 -1.06 24.83
C PHE A 166 14.68 -1.87 23.60
N TYR A 167 15.80 -2.60 23.65
CA TYR A 167 16.31 -3.37 22.52
C TYR A 167 15.44 -4.60 22.21
N LEU A 168 14.93 -5.28 23.23
CA LEU A 168 14.17 -6.52 23.05
C LEU A 168 12.71 -6.30 22.69
N PHE A 169 12.07 -5.24 23.22
CA PHE A 169 10.63 -5.06 23.09
C PHE A 169 10.22 -3.80 22.33
N SER A 170 10.98 -2.71 22.45
CA SER A 170 10.63 -1.43 21.81
C SER A 170 11.22 -1.25 20.42
N LEU A 171 12.48 -1.65 20.26
CA LEU A 171 13.22 -1.48 19.01
C LEU A 171 12.58 -2.21 17.82
N PRO A 172 12.12 -3.47 17.92
CA PRO A 172 11.49 -4.14 16.80
C PRO A 172 10.25 -3.41 16.30
N VAL A 173 9.41 -2.90 17.21
CA VAL A 173 8.22 -2.12 16.84
C VAL A 173 8.57 -0.78 16.22
N TYR A 174 9.60 -0.10 16.72
CA TYR A 174 10.05 1.15 16.11
C TYR A 174 10.59 0.94 14.70
N ASP A 175 11.32 -0.15 14.46
CA ASP A 175 11.84 -0.49 13.13
C ASP A 175 10.72 -0.84 12.13
N GLU A 176 9.72 -1.61 12.56
CA GLU A 176 8.54 -1.93 11.77
C GLU A 176 7.75 -0.66 11.38
N ILE A 177 7.55 0.26 12.33
CA ILE A 177 6.85 1.53 12.09
C ILE A 177 7.68 2.45 11.18
N SER A 178 9.00 2.54 11.36
CA SER A 178 9.84 3.39 10.52
C SER A 178 9.96 2.84 9.09
N SER A 179 10.07 1.52 8.92
CA SER A 179 10.05 0.86 7.61
C SER A 179 8.72 1.07 6.86
N TRP A 180 7.61 0.98 7.59
CA TRP A 180 6.28 1.32 7.07
C TRP A 180 6.20 2.79 6.60
N LEU A 181 6.61 3.74 7.46
CA LEU A 181 6.61 5.17 7.12
C LEU A 181 7.53 5.50 5.93
N LEU A 182 8.72 4.90 5.87
CA LEU A 182 9.65 5.07 4.76
C LEU A 182 8.97 4.65 3.44
N THR A 183 8.29 3.51 3.44
CA THR A 183 7.60 3.03 2.23
C THR A 183 6.43 3.94 1.85
N LEU A 184 5.62 4.40 2.80
CA LEU A 184 4.53 5.34 2.50
C LEU A 184 5.05 6.65 1.91
N THR A 185 6.09 7.22 2.51
CA THR A 185 6.70 8.48 2.04
C THR A 185 7.35 8.31 0.67
N PHE A 186 7.97 7.16 0.39
CA PHE A 186 8.49 6.82 -0.92
C PHE A 186 7.38 6.74 -1.99
N ILE A 187 6.23 6.11 -1.68
CA ILE A 187 5.07 6.06 -2.59
C ILE A 187 4.56 7.47 -2.88
N VAL A 188 4.44 8.32 -1.85
CA VAL A 188 4.01 9.71 -2.01
C VAL A 188 5.00 10.53 -2.84
N LEU A 189 6.30 10.32 -2.65
CA LEU A 189 7.36 10.93 -3.46
C LEU A 189 7.22 10.52 -4.94
N CYS A 190 7.07 9.23 -5.22
CA CYS A 190 6.85 8.72 -6.57
C CYS A 190 5.59 9.34 -7.20
N ALA A 191 4.50 9.40 -6.45
CA ALA A 191 3.27 10.04 -6.91
C ALA A 191 3.51 11.53 -7.21
N SER A 192 4.17 12.27 -6.33
CA SER A 192 4.49 13.68 -6.53
C SER A 192 5.28 13.93 -7.83
N VAL A 193 6.27 13.06 -8.12
CA VAL A 193 7.02 13.08 -9.39
C VAL A 193 6.11 12.81 -10.59
N VAL A 194 5.27 11.77 -10.53
CA VAL A 194 4.32 11.45 -11.61
C VAL A 194 3.36 12.60 -11.88
N PHE A 195 2.76 13.19 -10.84
CA PHE A 195 1.87 14.34 -10.98
C PHE A 195 2.57 15.56 -11.58
N SER A 196 3.82 15.84 -11.16
CA SER A 196 4.63 16.92 -11.72
C SER A 196 4.92 16.72 -13.22
N LEU A 197 5.32 15.51 -13.62
CA LEU A 197 5.56 15.17 -15.04
C LEU A 197 4.29 15.34 -15.89
N LEU A 198 3.12 14.99 -15.35
CA LEU A 198 1.84 15.19 -16.02
C LEU A 198 1.44 16.65 -16.18
N THR A 199 1.96 17.56 -15.34
CA THR A 199 1.69 19.00 -15.48
C THR A 199 2.55 19.71 -16.50
N ILE A 200 3.65 19.11 -16.99
CA ILE A 200 4.50 19.73 -18.01
C ILE A 200 3.69 19.88 -19.32
N PRO A 201 3.44 21.11 -19.83
CA PRO A 201 2.69 21.30 -21.07
C PRO A 201 3.56 20.93 -22.27
N GLN A 202 3.06 20.09 -23.18
CA GLN A 202 3.79 19.72 -24.42
C GLN A 202 4.02 20.90 -25.39
N ARG A 203 3.44 22.08 -25.12
CA ARG A 203 3.60 23.29 -25.95
C ARG A 203 4.75 24.22 -25.51
N VAL A 204 5.60 23.83 -24.55
CA VAL A 204 6.69 24.68 -24.03
C VAL A 204 8.02 24.53 -24.82
N LEU A 205 8.02 23.87 -25.98
CA LEU A 205 9.17 23.88 -26.90
C LEU A 205 9.35 25.21 -27.66
N LYS A 206 8.48 26.23 -27.50
CA LYS A 206 8.60 27.51 -28.24
C LYS A 206 8.49 28.83 -27.46
N SER A 207 8.25 28.83 -26.15
CA SER A 207 8.27 30.10 -25.40
C SER A 207 8.79 29.91 -23.98
N ALA A 208 10.02 30.37 -23.76
CA ALA A 208 10.83 30.21 -22.56
C ALA A 208 10.34 31.02 -21.33
N ARG A 209 9.04 31.33 -21.19
CA ARG A 209 8.59 32.32 -20.19
C ARG A 209 7.25 32.09 -19.50
N SER A 210 6.80 30.84 -19.36
CA SER A 210 5.74 30.54 -18.38
C SER A 210 6.11 29.32 -17.54
N LEU A 211 7.08 29.53 -16.65
CA LEU A 211 7.31 28.64 -15.51
C LEU A 211 6.22 28.90 -14.47
N SER A 212 5.00 28.43 -14.75
CA SER A 212 4.07 28.04 -13.68
C SER A 212 4.55 26.71 -13.07
N SER A 213 5.80 26.72 -12.57
CA SER A 213 6.57 25.54 -12.14
C SER A 213 6.82 25.54 -10.62
N GLY A 214 6.42 26.60 -9.91
CA GLY A 214 6.66 26.72 -8.47
C GLY A 214 5.91 25.69 -7.64
N SER A 215 4.63 25.41 -7.97
CA SER A 215 3.82 24.44 -7.23
C SER A 215 4.29 23.00 -7.44
N ALA A 216 4.71 22.65 -8.65
CA ALA A 216 5.25 21.33 -8.97
C ALA A 216 6.55 21.04 -8.24
N PHE A 217 7.48 22.01 -8.27
CA PHE A 217 8.74 21.91 -7.54
C PHE A 217 8.53 21.91 -6.02
N ALA A 218 7.59 22.71 -5.51
CA ALA A 218 7.26 22.74 -4.08
C ALA A 218 6.67 21.41 -3.58
N ALA A 219 5.77 20.78 -4.35
CA ALA A 219 5.20 19.48 -3.98
C ALA A 219 6.24 18.35 -3.98
N ILE A 220 7.16 18.33 -4.94
CA ILE A 220 8.27 17.37 -4.96
C ILE A 220 9.22 17.64 -3.81
N SER A 221 9.61 18.90 -3.60
CA SER A 221 10.53 19.29 -2.52
C SER A 221 9.96 18.96 -1.14
N CYS A 222 8.66 19.21 -0.92
CA CYS A 222 7.98 18.84 0.32
C CYS A 222 7.95 17.31 0.51
N ALA A 223 7.56 16.54 -0.51
CA ALA A 223 7.55 15.08 -0.44
C ALA A 223 8.96 14.51 -0.21
N LEU A 224 9.98 15.10 -0.84
CA LEU A 224 11.37 14.71 -0.69
C LEU A 224 11.88 15.02 0.72
N ALA A 225 11.56 16.18 1.28
CA ALA A 225 11.93 16.54 2.64
C ALA A 225 11.34 15.55 3.66
N VAL A 226 10.07 15.17 3.50
CA VAL A 226 9.42 14.17 4.36
C VAL A 226 10.05 12.79 4.20
N PHE A 227 10.39 12.39 2.96
CA PHE A 227 11.10 11.14 2.70
C PHE A 227 12.49 11.12 3.34
N LEU A 228 13.27 12.20 3.22
CA LEU A 228 14.59 12.30 3.84
C LEU A 228 14.51 12.27 5.37
N LEU A 229 13.46 12.85 5.96
CA LEU A 229 13.20 12.74 7.41
C LEU A 229 12.93 11.28 7.80
N ALA A 230 12.11 10.56 7.03
CA ALA A 230 11.86 9.14 7.27
C ALA A 230 13.16 8.31 7.17
N VAL A 231 14.01 8.58 6.18
CA VAL A 231 15.35 7.96 6.06
C VAL A 231 16.23 8.31 7.27
N ALA A 232 16.26 9.58 7.70
CA ALA A 232 17.01 9.98 8.88
C ALA A 232 16.53 9.24 10.16
N CYS A 233 15.22 9.06 10.31
CA CYS A 233 14.66 8.29 11.42
C CYS A 233 15.05 6.80 11.34
N GLN A 234 14.95 6.18 10.16
CA GLN A 234 15.35 4.79 9.93
C GLN A 234 16.84 4.58 10.22
N THR A 235 17.71 5.45 9.71
CA THR A 235 19.16 5.37 9.95
C THR A 235 19.51 5.58 11.42
N TYR A 236 18.80 6.46 12.13
CA TYR A 236 18.95 6.62 13.56
C TYR A 236 18.58 5.34 14.34
N LEU A 237 17.48 4.66 13.98
CA LEU A 237 17.10 3.40 14.63
C LEU A 237 18.04 2.25 14.28
N SER A 238 18.51 2.22 13.03
CA SER A 238 19.46 1.22 12.52
C SER A 238 20.78 1.23 13.28
N ARG A 239 21.09 2.28 14.06
CA ARG A 239 22.30 2.34 14.87
C ARG A 239 22.34 1.33 16.03
N PHE A 240 21.18 0.99 16.59
CA PHE A 240 21.08 0.20 17.81
C PHE A 240 21.40 -1.30 17.62
N PRO A 241 20.96 -1.94 16.52
CA PRO A 241 21.35 -3.32 16.23
C PRO A 241 22.86 -3.52 16.03
N TYR A 242 23.63 -2.49 15.66
CA TYR A 242 25.07 -2.64 15.38
C TYR A 242 25.89 -3.12 16.58
N LEU A 243 25.40 -2.94 17.80
CA LEU A 243 26.05 -3.46 19.01
C LEU A 243 26.15 -4.99 19.01
N TRP A 244 25.20 -5.66 18.36
CA TRP A 244 25.06 -7.13 18.38
C TRP A 244 25.67 -7.80 17.15
N THR A 245 26.01 -7.00 16.14
CA THR A 245 26.57 -7.51 14.88
C THR A 245 28.09 -7.52 14.95
N ASP A 246 28.66 -8.71 14.99
CA ASP A 246 30.09 -8.92 14.93
C ASP A 246 30.57 -8.72 13.48
N HIS A 247 31.30 -7.63 13.22
CA HIS A 247 31.90 -7.39 11.91
C HIS A 247 33.37 -7.80 11.93
N GLN A 248 33.85 -8.40 10.84
CA GLN A 248 35.22 -8.89 10.73
C GLN A 248 36.31 -7.82 10.95
N THR A 249 35.98 -6.53 10.80
CA THR A 249 36.91 -5.40 10.95
C THR A 249 36.62 -4.51 12.16
N PHE A 250 35.40 -4.50 12.68
CA PHE A 250 34.99 -3.73 13.87
C PHE A 250 34.01 -4.57 14.68
N SER A 251 34.52 -5.25 15.72
CA SER A 251 33.67 -5.97 16.67
C SER A 251 33.03 -4.96 17.63
N GLY A 252 31.71 -5.04 17.80
CA GLY A 252 30.98 -4.36 18.87
C GLY A 252 31.27 -5.01 20.22
N VAL A 253 31.14 -4.23 21.30
CA VAL A 253 31.58 -4.58 22.67
C VAL A 253 31.09 -5.97 23.12
N THR A 254 32.05 -6.86 23.41
CA THR A 254 31.89 -8.09 24.21
C THR A 254 31.74 -7.77 25.69
#